data_AF-A0A1D7XLB1-F1
#
_entry.id   AF-A0A1D7XLB1-F1
#
_cell.length_a   1.000
_cell.length_b   1.000
_cell.length_c   1.000
_cell.angle_alpha   90.00
_cell.angle_beta   90.00
_cell.angle_gamma   90.00
#
_symmetry.space_group_name_H-M   'P 1'
#
loop_
_entity.id
_entity.type
_entity.pdbx_description
1 polymer ?
#
loop_
_entity_poly.entity_id
_entity_poly.type
_entity_poly.pdbx_seq_one_letter_code
_entity_poly.pdbx_strand_id
1 'polypeptide(L)'
;MRINNIELANILGVNANNLKQIKKRGSLKQRLQDRGYKILGQVKEGRQVYYELEKEDDNKEILNNIIYYMFGTREFKKFCKYYLYRLANLDRPLTTELLSKLVGVNIHTITKWDNKMLANNILSQDGKWYIAIDYWEDTKETYRNTDIWEYNSFAKNTRIANSKTRAIQKYKTDKINKQELEMLEDSIGIRREVIKNKFVYYVRKYKLKKGYKLSLDIVKLIKEVYNKNIANYFINLI
;
A
#
# COMPACT_ATOMS: atom_id res chain seq x y z
N MET A 1 5.34 23.45 27.76
CA MET A 1 5.50 22.28 28.65
C MET A 1 6.97 21.91 28.75
N ARG A 2 7.52 21.78 29.97
CA ARG A 2 8.92 21.39 30.19
C ARG A 2 8.97 19.92 30.53
N ILE A 3 9.75 19.13 29.77
CA ILE A 3 9.81 17.68 29.93
C ILE A 3 11.23 17.13 29.96
N ASN A 4 11.41 16.00 30.63
CA ASN A 4 12.67 15.25 30.68
C ASN A 4 12.76 14.18 29.58
N ASN A 5 13.86 13.41 29.58
CA ASN A 5 14.10 12.36 28.58
C ASN A 5 13.11 11.19 28.64
N ILE A 6 12.56 10.88 29.81
CA ILE A 6 11.60 9.78 30.00
C ILE A 6 10.26 10.20 29.39
N GLU A 7 9.79 11.40 29.74
CA GLU A 7 8.56 11.99 29.19
C GLU A 7 8.66 12.18 27.67
N LEU A 8 9.83 12.61 27.17
CA LEU A 8 10.07 12.72 25.74
C LEU A 8 10.03 11.36 25.03
N ALA A 9 10.56 10.31 25.66
CA ALA A 9 10.49 8.94 25.14
C ALA A 9 9.03 8.45 25.08
N ASN A 10 8.23 8.77 26.09
CA ASN A 10 6.82 8.45 26.17
C ASN A 10 6.00 9.14 25.07
N ILE A 11 6.17 10.46 24.86
CA ILE A 11 5.50 11.20 23.78
C ILE A 11 5.81 10.60 22.41
N LEU A 12 7.05 10.18 22.20
CA LEU A 12 7.47 9.58 20.93
C LEU A 12 7.06 8.09 20.80
N GLY A 13 6.68 7.44 21.89
CA GLY A 13 6.37 6.00 21.94
C GLY A 13 7.59 5.13 21.66
N VAL A 14 8.75 5.49 22.22
CA VAL A 14 10.03 4.81 22.02
C VAL A 14 10.72 4.51 23.35
N ASN A 15 11.60 3.51 23.38
CA ASN A 15 12.47 3.28 24.53
C ASN A 15 13.67 4.25 24.56
N ALA A 16 14.39 4.28 25.68
CA ALA A 16 15.53 5.19 25.88
C ALA A 16 16.65 5.02 24.82
N ASN A 17 16.93 3.79 24.39
CA ASN A 17 17.95 3.52 23.38
C ASN A 17 17.57 4.10 22.02
N ASN A 18 16.31 3.93 21.61
CA ASN A 18 15.78 4.51 20.38
C ASN A 18 15.75 6.04 20.46
N LEU A 19 15.44 6.62 21.63
CA LEU A 19 15.51 8.07 21.82
C LEU A 19 16.94 8.60 21.60
N LYS A 20 17.97 7.91 22.14
CA LYS A 20 19.37 8.27 21.88
C LYS A 20 19.70 8.24 20.38
N GLN A 21 19.24 7.21 19.67
CA GLN A 21 19.43 7.12 18.21
C GLN A 21 18.72 8.24 17.44
N ILE A 22 17.48 8.57 17.82
CA ILE A 22 16.69 9.65 17.19
C ILE A 22 17.42 10.99 17.30
N LYS A 23 17.97 11.28 18.48
CA LYS A 23 18.77 12.48 18.75
C LYS A 23 20.06 12.49 17.94
N LYS A 24 20.82 11.38 17.97
CA LYS A 24 22.06 11.22 17.20
C LYS A 24 21.84 11.44 15.70
N ARG A 25 20.70 11.01 15.15
CA ARG A 25 20.33 11.15 13.74
C ARG A 25 19.69 12.51 13.40
N GLY A 26 19.57 13.45 14.34
CA GLY A 26 18.94 14.76 14.12
C GLY A 26 17.44 14.72 13.83
N SER A 27 16.78 13.56 14.00
CA SER A 27 15.38 13.36 13.59
C SER A 27 14.35 13.74 14.67
N LEU A 28 14.80 14.27 15.82
CA LEU A 28 13.93 14.56 16.96
C LEU A 28 12.86 15.61 16.63
N LYS A 29 13.26 16.71 16.01
CA LYS A 29 12.34 17.81 15.63
C LYS A 29 11.22 17.31 14.72
N GLN A 30 11.57 16.58 13.66
CA GLN A 30 10.60 16.03 12.72
C GLN A 30 9.61 15.08 13.40
N ARG A 31 10.09 14.19 14.28
CA ARG A 31 9.24 13.23 14.98
C ARG A 31 8.28 13.87 15.98
N LEU A 32 8.72 14.93 16.67
CA LEU A 32 7.83 15.71 17.54
C LEU A 32 6.81 16.49 16.71
N GLN A 33 7.22 17.10 15.60
CA GLN A 33 6.29 17.76 14.70
C GLN A 33 5.23 16.79 14.16
N ASP A 34 5.61 15.56 13.82
CA ASP A 34 4.67 14.52 13.38
C ASP A 34 3.68 14.10 14.51
N ARG A 35 4.02 14.37 15.77
CA ARG A 35 3.17 14.16 16.96
C ARG A 35 2.39 15.41 17.40
N GLY A 36 2.51 16.54 16.69
CA GLY A 36 1.83 17.78 17.07
C GLY A 36 2.59 18.64 18.08
N TYR A 37 3.90 18.45 18.22
CA TYR A 37 4.75 19.21 19.13
C TYR A 37 5.87 19.95 18.41
N LYS A 38 6.21 21.13 18.92
CA LYS A 38 7.38 21.92 18.51
C LYS A 38 8.34 22.06 19.68
N ILE A 39 9.63 21.90 19.40
CA ILE A 39 10.69 22.21 20.38
C ILE A 39 10.90 23.72 20.36
N LEU A 40 10.70 24.37 21.50
CA LEU A 40 11.03 25.77 21.74
C LEU A 40 12.48 25.93 22.17
N GLY A 41 12.97 25.02 23.02
CA GLY A 41 14.31 25.11 23.58
C GLY A 41 14.76 23.81 24.24
N GLN A 42 16.06 23.77 24.55
CA GLN A 42 16.65 22.72 25.36
C GLN A 42 17.44 23.36 26.50
N VAL A 43 17.12 22.98 27.73
CA VAL A 43 17.77 23.49 28.94
C VAL A 43 18.52 22.35 29.63
N LYS A 44 19.79 22.57 29.99
CA LYS A 44 20.58 21.59 30.74
C LYS A 44 20.71 22.08 32.17
N GLU A 45 20.25 21.26 33.12
CA GLU A 45 20.38 21.53 34.55
C GLU A 45 21.11 20.35 35.20
N GLY A 46 22.35 20.61 35.63
CA GLY A 46 23.26 19.57 36.12
C GLY A 46 23.48 18.46 35.07
N ARG A 47 23.14 17.22 35.45
CA ARG A 47 23.26 16.03 34.56
C ARG A 47 22.02 15.80 33.71
N GLN A 48 20.92 16.52 33.93
CA GLN A 48 19.66 16.31 33.24
C GLN A 48 19.48 17.30 32.08
N VAL A 49 18.80 16.83 31.03
CA VAL A 49 18.43 17.63 29.87
C VAL A 49 16.92 17.70 29.81
N TYR A 50 16.40 18.92 29.78
CA TYR A 50 15.00 19.24 29.65
C TYR A 50 14.71 19.84 28.28
N TYR A 51 13.52 19.54 27.76
CA TYR A 51 13.01 20.05 26.51
C TYR A 51 11.79 20.91 26.80
N GLU A 52 11.79 22.12 26.26
CA GLU A 52 10.61 22.97 26.26
C GLU A 52 9.85 22.69 24.98
N LEU A 53 8.66 22.08 25.13
CA LEU A 53 7.76 21.77 24.03
C LEU A 53 6.53 22.66 24.06
N GLU A 54 6.11 23.10 22.89
CA GLU A 54 4.81 23.69 22.61
C GLU A 54 3.95 22.63 21.92
N LYS A 55 2.71 22.47 22.36
CA LYS A 55 1.73 21.61 21.68
C LYS A 55 1.04 22.47 20.63
N GLU A 56 1.25 22.13 19.35
CA GLU A 56 0.75 22.92 18.22
C GLU A 56 -0.62 22.42 17.74
N ASP A 57 -0.89 21.11 17.83
CA ASP A 57 -2.09 20.52 17.22
C ASP A 57 -2.52 19.24 17.96
N ASP A 58 -3.58 19.35 18.78
CA ASP A 58 -4.21 18.24 19.50
C ASP A 58 -4.75 17.16 18.56
N ASN A 59 -5.36 17.57 17.45
CA ASN A 59 -5.94 16.68 16.46
C ASN A 59 -4.87 15.83 15.78
N LYS A 60 -3.68 16.40 15.57
CA LYS A 60 -2.54 15.68 15.00
C LYS A 60 -2.01 14.61 15.94
N GLU A 61 -1.95 14.89 17.23
CA GLU A 61 -1.57 13.88 18.22
C GLU A 61 -2.58 12.73 18.25
N ILE A 62 -3.88 13.05 18.33
CA ILE A 62 -4.97 12.07 18.33
C ILE A 62 -4.90 11.21 17.07
N LEU A 63 -4.79 11.83 15.89
CA LEU A 63 -4.69 11.12 14.62
C LEU A 63 -3.45 10.22 14.57
N ASN A 64 -2.31 10.70 15.07
CA ASN A 64 -1.09 9.90 15.11
C ASN A 64 -1.26 8.67 16.00
N ASN A 65 -1.88 8.84 17.16
CA ASN A 65 -2.18 7.74 18.07
C ASN A 65 -3.15 6.73 17.43
N ILE A 66 -4.22 7.19 16.78
CA ILE A 66 -5.12 6.30 16.01
C ILE A 66 -4.31 5.52 14.97
N ILE A 67 -3.51 6.19 14.16
CA ILE A 67 -2.70 5.57 13.11
C ILE A 67 -1.74 4.52 13.68
N TYR A 68 -1.05 4.86 14.77
CA TYR A 68 -0.08 4.00 15.41
C TYR A 68 -0.72 2.78 16.07
N TYR A 69 -1.72 2.96 16.92
CA TYR A 69 -2.30 1.87 17.72
C TYR A 69 -3.29 1.02 16.92
N MET A 70 -4.10 1.63 16.06
CA MET A 70 -5.13 0.91 15.29
C MET A 70 -4.53 0.26 14.03
N PHE A 71 -3.59 0.93 13.35
CA PHE A 71 -3.04 0.45 12.08
C PHE A 71 -1.58 -0.01 12.17
N GLY A 72 -0.91 0.19 13.30
CA GLY A 72 0.42 -0.37 13.55
C GLY A 72 1.53 0.29 12.73
N THR A 73 1.39 1.56 12.35
CA THR A 73 2.37 2.26 11.51
C THR A 73 2.84 3.57 12.11
N ARG A 74 4.13 3.87 11.91
CA ARG A 74 4.75 5.15 12.28
C ARG A 74 4.85 6.11 11.08
N GLU A 75 4.48 5.66 9.89
CA GLU A 75 4.55 6.47 8.66
C GLU A 75 3.32 7.39 8.52
N PHE A 76 3.12 8.28 9.50
CA PHE A 76 1.93 9.13 9.67
C PHE A 76 1.42 9.74 8.36
N LYS A 77 2.25 10.57 7.69
CA LYS A 77 1.86 11.29 6.47
C LYS A 77 1.48 10.37 5.32
N LYS A 78 2.26 9.29 5.14
CA LYS A 78 2.06 8.31 4.07
C LYS A 78 0.81 7.47 4.31
N PHE A 79 0.55 7.10 5.56
CA PHE A 79 -0.68 6.41 5.93
C PHE A 79 -1.91 7.28 5.67
N CYS A 80 -1.91 8.57 6.04
CA CYS A 80 -3.01 9.47 5.71
C CYS A 80 -3.26 9.51 4.19
N LYS A 81 -2.20 9.62 3.38
CA LYS A 81 -2.29 9.60 1.92
C LYS A 81 -2.89 8.28 1.42
N TYR A 82 -2.40 7.14 1.90
CA TYR A 82 -2.95 5.81 1.60
C TYR A 82 -4.44 5.72 1.94
N TYR A 83 -4.83 6.16 3.15
CA TYR A 83 -6.19 6.05 3.65
C TYR A 83 -7.17 6.79 2.75
N LEU A 84 -6.82 8.03 2.38
CA LEU A 84 -7.62 8.84 1.46
C LEU A 84 -7.73 8.23 0.07
N TYR A 85 -6.61 7.78 -0.52
CA TYR A 85 -6.63 7.10 -1.82
C TYR A 85 -7.51 5.86 -1.81
N ARG A 86 -7.36 5.00 -0.81
CA ARG A 86 -8.10 3.75 -0.73
C ARG A 86 -9.61 4.01 -0.65
N LEU A 87 -10.04 5.01 0.11
CA LEU A 87 -11.46 5.33 0.26
C LEU A 87 -12.10 5.98 -0.97
N ALA A 88 -11.36 6.82 -1.72
CA ALA A 88 -11.89 7.46 -2.93
C ALA A 88 -11.77 6.62 -4.22
N ASN A 89 -11.32 5.38 -4.08
CA ASN A 89 -11.15 4.45 -5.20
C ASN A 89 -11.81 3.09 -4.89
N LEU A 90 -12.85 3.06 -4.05
CA LEU A 90 -13.55 1.80 -3.72
C LEU A 90 -14.38 1.27 -4.90
N ASP A 91 -14.81 2.15 -5.78
CA ASP A 91 -15.67 1.90 -6.95
C ASP A 91 -14.88 1.60 -8.24
N ARG A 92 -13.55 1.68 -8.20
CA ARG A 92 -12.67 1.45 -9.35
C ARG A 92 -11.52 0.49 -9.01
N PRO A 93 -10.96 -0.22 -10.01
CA PRO A 93 -9.80 -1.06 -9.76
C PRO A 93 -8.58 -0.22 -9.37
N LEU A 94 -8.03 -0.48 -8.19
CA LEU A 94 -6.80 0.15 -7.71
C LEU A 94 -5.81 -0.92 -7.25
N THR A 95 -4.81 -1.19 -8.09
CA THR A 95 -3.77 -2.19 -7.79
C THR A 95 -2.93 -1.77 -6.60
N THR A 96 -2.44 -2.75 -5.85
CA THR A 96 -1.51 -2.51 -4.73
C THR A 96 -0.23 -1.83 -5.22
N GLU A 97 0.21 -2.14 -6.44
CA GLU A 97 1.37 -1.52 -7.07
C GLU A 97 1.14 -0.04 -7.36
N LEU A 98 0.04 0.32 -8.02
CA LEU A 98 -0.29 1.71 -8.30
C LEU A 98 -0.43 2.51 -7.00
N LEU A 99 -1.15 1.97 -6.02
CA LEU A 99 -1.30 2.61 -4.71
C LEU A 99 0.04 2.79 -3.99
N SER A 100 0.96 1.83 -4.10
CA SER A 100 2.30 1.93 -3.51
C SER A 100 3.13 3.06 -4.14
N LYS A 101 3.05 3.23 -5.47
CA LYS A 101 3.71 4.31 -6.23
C LYS A 101 3.13 5.67 -5.84
N LEU A 102 1.81 5.78 -5.84
CA LEU A 102 1.09 7.00 -5.47
C LEU A 102 1.39 7.44 -4.02
N VAL A 103 1.54 6.49 -3.09
CA VAL A 103 1.81 6.80 -1.68
C VAL A 103 3.31 6.97 -1.38
N GLY A 104 4.19 6.35 -2.16
CA GLY A 104 5.63 6.35 -1.94
C GLY A 104 6.07 5.35 -0.85
N VAL A 105 5.53 4.13 -0.90
CA VAL A 105 5.85 3.02 0.02
C VAL A 105 6.01 1.70 -0.73
N ASN A 106 6.50 0.67 -0.04
CA ASN A 106 6.58 -0.67 -0.61
C ASN A 106 5.18 -1.30 -0.76
N ILE A 107 4.98 -2.11 -1.81
CA ILE A 107 3.77 -2.91 -2.04
C ILE A 107 3.36 -3.72 -0.80
N HIS A 108 4.31 -4.31 -0.09
CA HIS A 108 4.04 -5.08 1.13
C HIS A 108 3.46 -4.21 2.26
N THR A 109 3.83 -2.93 2.32
CA THR A 109 3.27 -1.97 3.28
C THR A 109 1.80 -1.70 2.97
N ILE A 110 1.44 -1.53 1.69
CA ILE A 110 0.04 -1.39 1.27
C ILE A 110 -0.77 -2.63 1.65
N THR A 111 -0.26 -3.83 1.37
CA THR A 111 -0.93 -5.09 1.76
C THR A 111 -1.16 -5.18 3.26
N LYS A 112 -0.17 -4.79 4.08
CA LYS A 112 -0.31 -4.75 5.54
C LYS A 112 -1.40 -3.78 5.98
N TRP A 113 -1.44 -2.58 5.39
CA TRP A 113 -2.47 -1.59 5.70
C TRP A 113 -3.86 -2.03 5.24
N ASP A 114 -4.00 -2.64 4.06
CA ASP A 114 -5.28 -3.20 3.61
C ASP A 114 -5.78 -4.28 4.59
N ASN A 115 -4.90 -5.15 5.06
CA ASN A 115 -5.25 -6.15 6.07
C ASN A 115 -5.68 -5.52 7.41
N LYS A 116 -5.04 -4.42 7.82
CA LYS A 116 -5.46 -3.66 9.02
C LYS A 116 -6.80 -2.96 8.82
N MET A 117 -7.07 -2.42 7.63
CA MET A 117 -8.38 -1.82 7.29
C MET A 117 -9.51 -2.86 7.36
N LEU A 118 -9.24 -4.09 6.90
CA LEU A 118 -10.16 -5.23 7.02
C LEU A 118 -10.34 -5.67 8.49
N ALA A 119 -9.25 -5.87 9.22
CA ALA A 119 -9.27 -6.33 10.61
C ALA A 119 -10.01 -5.33 11.53
N ASN A 120 -9.83 -4.04 11.27
CA ASN A 120 -10.52 -2.97 11.98
C ASN A 120 -11.93 -2.68 11.43
N ASN A 121 -12.45 -3.53 10.55
CA ASN A 121 -13.81 -3.45 9.99
C ASN A 121 -14.14 -2.14 9.25
N ILE A 122 -13.12 -1.38 8.82
CA ILE A 122 -13.31 -0.17 8.00
C ILE A 122 -13.70 -0.59 6.59
N LEU A 123 -12.97 -1.56 6.03
CA LEU A 123 -13.26 -2.17 4.74
C LEU A 123 -13.81 -3.58 4.91
N SER A 124 -14.54 -4.02 3.90
CA SER A 124 -14.83 -5.43 3.66
C SER A 124 -14.44 -5.79 2.23
N GLN A 125 -14.08 -7.07 2.02
CA GLN A 125 -13.79 -7.56 0.67
C GLN A 125 -15.11 -7.74 -0.09
N ASP A 126 -15.16 -7.22 -1.32
CA ASP A 126 -16.35 -7.22 -2.18
C ASP A 126 -16.07 -7.93 -3.50
N GLY A 127 -15.30 -9.03 -3.44
CA GLY A 127 -14.91 -9.81 -4.61
C GLY A 127 -13.65 -9.29 -5.30
N LYS A 128 -13.65 -9.32 -6.64
CA LYS A 128 -12.50 -9.01 -7.49
C LYS A 128 -12.94 -8.24 -8.73
N TRP A 129 -12.13 -7.27 -9.13
CA TRP A 129 -12.14 -6.74 -10.49
C TRP A 129 -11.27 -7.65 -11.36
N TYR A 130 -11.70 -7.95 -12.58
CA TYR A 130 -10.89 -8.64 -13.57
C TYR A 130 -10.57 -7.67 -14.69
N ILE A 131 -9.29 -7.57 -15.04
CA ILE A 131 -8.79 -6.60 -16.00
C ILE A 131 -7.95 -7.34 -17.03
N ALA A 132 -8.21 -7.05 -18.30
CA ALA A 132 -7.40 -7.48 -19.42
C ALA A 132 -6.63 -6.28 -19.99
N ILE A 133 -5.37 -6.53 -20.31
CA ILE A 133 -4.50 -5.65 -21.08
C ILE A 133 -4.29 -6.34 -22.43
N ASP A 134 -4.79 -5.75 -23.50
CA ASP A 134 -4.57 -6.21 -24.86
C ASP A 134 -3.47 -5.34 -25.49
N TYR A 135 -2.45 -6.00 -26.04
CA TYR A 135 -1.27 -5.40 -26.66
C TYR A 135 -1.44 -5.41 -28.19
N TRP A 136 -1.53 -4.25 -28.80
CA TRP A 136 -1.57 -4.10 -30.25
C TRP A 136 -0.23 -3.52 -30.71
N GLU A 137 0.25 -3.96 -31.88
CA GLU A 137 1.45 -3.47 -32.59
C GLU A 137 2.47 -2.70 -31.73
N ASP A 138 3.54 -3.39 -31.32
CA ASP A 138 4.75 -2.97 -30.61
C ASP A 138 4.67 -2.00 -29.41
N THR A 139 3.57 -1.28 -29.14
CA THR A 139 3.51 -0.28 -28.04
C THR A 139 2.11 0.07 -27.51
N LYS A 140 1.00 -0.27 -28.19
CA LYS A 140 -0.33 0.18 -27.73
C LYS A 140 -0.96 -0.82 -26.77
N GLU A 141 -1.03 -0.42 -25.50
CA GLU A 141 -1.78 -1.13 -24.46
C GLU A 141 -3.22 -0.60 -24.37
N THR A 142 -4.19 -1.51 -24.38
CA THR A 142 -5.60 -1.19 -24.13
C THR A 142 -6.10 -1.92 -22.89
N TYR A 143 -6.66 -1.16 -21.95
CA TYR A 143 -7.18 -1.67 -20.68
C TYR A 143 -8.68 -1.84 -20.78
N ARG A 144 -9.19 -3.03 -20.43
CA ARG A 144 -10.63 -3.28 -20.33
C ARG A 144 -10.98 -4.12 -19.13
N ASN A 145 -12.19 -3.91 -18.62
CA ASN A 145 -12.80 -4.84 -17.69
C ASN A 145 -13.07 -6.17 -18.41
N THR A 146 -12.91 -7.26 -17.68
CA THR A 146 -13.27 -8.60 -18.14
C THR A 146 -13.96 -9.37 -17.01
N ASP A 147 -14.23 -10.65 -17.22
CA ASP A 147 -14.88 -11.54 -16.28
C ASP A 147 -13.92 -12.59 -15.70
N ILE A 148 -14.45 -13.38 -14.77
CA ILE A 148 -13.75 -14.48 -14.14
C ILE A 148 -13.40 -15.61 -15.12
N TRP A 149 -14.19 -15.77 -16.19
CA TRP A 149 -13.99 -16.85 -17.16
C TRP A 149 -12.75 -16.58 -18.01
N GLU A 150 -12.60 -15.37 -18.53
CA GLU A 150 -11.42 -14.98 -19.30
C GLU A 150 -10.16 -15.03 -18.43
N TYR A 151 -10.25 -14.54 -17.18
CA TYR A 151 -9.16 -14.67 -16.22
C TYR A 151 -8.75 -16.13 -15.99
N ASN A 152 -9.72 -17.02 -15.74
CA ASN A 152 -9.45 -18.45 -15.51
C ASN A 152 -8.87 -19.12 -16.76
N SER A 153 -9.40 -18.77 -17.94
CA SER A 153 -8.89 -19.24 -19.23
C SER A 153 -7.44 -18.81 -19.42
N PHE A 154 -7.14 -17.52 -19.28
CA PHE A 154 -5.79 -16.97 -19.40
C PHE A 154 -4.84 -17.68 -18.43
N ALA A 155 -5.16 -17.71 -17.13
CA ALA A 155 -4.32 -18.33 -16.09
C ALA A 155 -4.05 -19.82 -16.37
N LYS A 156 -5.07 -20.58 -16.82
CA LYS A 156 -4.92 -22.00 -17.18
C LYS A 156 -4.00 -22.17 -18.38
N ASN A 157 -4.19 -21.38 -19.44
CA ASN A 157 -3.37 -21.44 -20.64
C ASN A 157 -1.91 -21.03 -20.36
N THR A 158 -1.67 -19.96 -19.59
CA THR A 158 -0.32 -19.55 -19.17
C THR A 158 0.38 -20.64 -18.37
N ARG A 159 -0.29 -21.26 -17.39
CA ARG A 159 0.28 -22.34 -16.58
C ARG A 159 0.68 -23.54 -17.44
N ILE A 160 -0.19 -23.96 -18.35
CA ILE A 160 0.06 -25.09 -19.25
C ILE A 160 1.20 -24.76 -20.22
N ALA A 161 1.19 -23.59 -20.86
CA ALA A 161 2.22 -23.16 -21.79
C ALA A 161 3.61 -23.13 -21.11
N ASN A 162 3.69 -22.60 -19.88
CA ASN A 162 4.93 -22.58 -19.10
C ASN A 162 5.40 -23.99 -18.72
N SER A 163 4.50 -24.86 -18.25
CA SER A 163 4.84 -26.23 -17.90
C SER A 163 5.35 -27.03 -19.10
N LYS A 164 4.69 -26.90 -20.25
CA LYS A 164 5.08 -27.60 -21.46
C LYS A 164 6.36 -27.03 -22.07
N THR A 165 6.59 -25.71 -21.99
CA THR A 165 7.86 -25.10 -22.43
C THR A 165 9.04 -25.65 -21.62
N ARG A 166 8.88 -25.79 -20.29
CA ARG A 166 9.91 -26.45 -19.44
C ARG A 166 10.10 -27.92 -19.79
N ALA A 167 9.00 -28.63 -20.07
CA ALA A 167 9.07 -30.03 -20.49
C ALA A 167 9.86 -30.16 -21.81
N ILE A 168 9.53 -29.37 -22.83
CA ILE A 168 10.28 -29.32 -24.10
C ILE A 168 11.75 -29.00 -23.86
N GLN A 169 12.08 -28.07 -22.96
CA GLN A 169 13.47 -27.72 -22.69
C GLN A 169 14.26 -28.87 -22.05
N LYS A 170 13.61 -29.65 -21.17
CA LYS A 170 14.17 -30.90 -20.59
C LYS A 170 14.24 -32.04 -21.61
N TYR A 171 13.30 -32.08 -22.55
CA TYR A 171 13.26 -33.09 -23.61
C TYR A 171 14.20 -32.77 -24.77
N LYS A 172 14.56 -31.52 -25.04
CA LYS A 172 15.61 -31.17 -26.02
C LYS A 172 17.01 -31.60 -25.57
N THR A 173 17.20 -31.85 -24.27
CA THR A 173 18.46 -32.38 -23.71
C THR A 173 18.55 -33.91 -23.70
N ASP A 174 17.43 -34.63 -23.68
CA ASP A 174 17.38 -36.09 -23.74
C ASP A 174 16.97 -36.50 -25.17
N LYS A 175 17.84 -37.16 -25.95
CA LYS A 175 17.62 -37.48 -27.39
C LYS A 175 16.25 -38.15 -27.64
N ILE A 176 15.32 -37.45 -28.28
CA ILE A 176 13.91 -37.87 -28.45
C ILE A 176 13.47 -37.97 -29.92
N ASN A 177 12.42 -38.77 -30.15
CA ASN A 177 11.68 -38.93 -31.39
C ASN A 177 10.97 -37.63 -31.82
N LYS A 178 11.20 -37.21 -33.07
CA LYS A 178 10.67 -36.00 -33.71
C LYS A 178 9.14 -35.84 -33.59
N GLN A 179 8.37 -36.93 -33.69
CA GLN A 179 6.89 -36.87 -33.66
C GLN A 179 6.33 -36.44 -32.29
N GLU A 180 6.91 -36.90 -31.19
CA GLU A 180 6.45 -36.53 -29.84
C GLU A 180 6.74 -35.05 -29.54
N LEU A 181 7.85 -34.55 -30.07
CA LEU A 181 8.22 -33.14 -29.98
C LEU A 181 7.24 -32.26 -30.77
N GLU A 182 6.88 -32.63 -32.00
CA GLU A 182 5.93 -31.92 -32.85
C GLU A 182 4.54 -31.82 -32.20
N MET A 183 4.01 -32.93 -31.65
CA MET A 183 2.72 -32.92 -30.94
C MET A 183 2.73 -32.02 -29.69
N LEU A 184 3.86 -31.95 -28.97
CA LEU A 184 4.02 -31.06 -27.84
C LEU A 184 4.09 -29.59 -28.27
N GLU A 185 4.81 -29.29 -29.35
CA GLU A 185 4.95 -27.94 -29.91
C GLU A 185 3.62 -27.40 -30.44
N ASP A 186 2.84 -28.18 -31.20
CA ASP A 186 1.52 -27.79 -31.70
C ASP A 186 0.53 -27.49 -30.56
N SER A 187 0.51 -28.37 -29.56
CA SER A 187 -0.35 -28.18 -28.39
C SER A 187 0.03 -26.94 -27.57
N ILE A 188 1.30 -26.52 -27.59
CA ILE A 188 1.73 -25.24 -27.01
C ILE A 188 1.32 -24.08 -27.91
N GLY A 189 1.41 -24.21 -29.23
CA GLY A 189 1.04 -23.16 -30.20
C GLY A 189 -0.36 -22.63 -29.97
N ILE A 190 -1.36 -23.52 -29.88
CA ILE A 190 -2.77 -23.15 -29.60
C ILE A 190 -2.89 -22.39 -28.28
N ARG A 191 -2.17 -22.82 -27.24
CA ARG A 191 -2.20 -22.20 -25.91
C ARG A 191 -1.51 -20.84 -25.90
N ARG A 192 -0.42 -20.71 -26.68
CA ARG A 192 0.32 -19.45 -26.87
C ARG A 192 -0.54 -18.44 -27.61
N GLU A 193 -1.28 -18.82 -28.65
CA GLU A 193 -2.21 -17.93 -29.34
C GLU A 193 -3.28 -17.35 -28.40
N VAL A 194 -3.84 -18.15 -27.48
CA VAL A 194 -4.84 -17.66 -26.50
C VAL A 194 -4.29 -16.62 -25.52
N ILE A 195 -3.00 -16.68 -25.19
CA ILE A 195 -2.33 -15.73 -24.28
C ILE A 195 -1.54 -14.66 -25.02
N LYS A 196 -1.43 -14.77 -26.35
CA LYS A 196 -0.63 -13.88 -27.18
C LYS A 196 -1.19 -12.48 -27.07
N ASN A 197 -0.30 -11.51 -26.89
CA ASN A 197 -0.66 -10.10 -26.87
C ASN A 197 -1.76 -9.76 -25.85
N LYS A 198 -1.86 -10.55 -24.78
CA LYS A 198 -2.88 -10.36 -23.76
C LYS A 198 -2.28 -10.64 -22.38
N PHE A 199 -2.66 -9.83 -21.40
CA PHE A 199 -2.40 -10.09 -19.99
C PHE A 199 -3.66 -9.89 -19.17
N VAL A 200 -4.07 -10.92 -18.42
CA VAL A 200 -5.28 -10.85 -17.60
C VAL A 200 -4.92 -11.05 -16.14
N TYR A 201 -5.38 -10.14 -15.29
CA TYR A 201 -5.15 -10.17 -13.85
C TYR A 201 -6.41 -9.76 -13.09
N TYR A 202 -6.38 -9.96 -11.77
CA TYR A 202 -7.45 -9.49 -10.90
C TYR A 202 -6.92 -8.49 -9.87
N VAL A 203 -7.80 -7.59 -9.45
CA VAL A 203 -7.57 -6.64 -8.36
C VAL A 203 -8.60 -6.90 -7.28
N ARG A 204 -8.19 -6.91 -6.01
CA ARG A 204 -9.13 -7.07 -4.89
C ARG A 204 -10.09 -5.89 -4.89
N LYS A 205 -11.39 -6.19 -4.87
CA LYS A 205 -12.44 -5.19 -4.72
C LYS A 205 -12.76 -5.03 -3.24
N TYR A 206 -12.85 -3.79 -2.79
CA TYR A 206 -13.16 -3.43 -1.41
C TYR A 206 -14.40 -2.56 -1.39
N LYS A 207 -15.19 -2.67 -0.32
CA LYS A 207 -16.27 -1.73 -0.03
C LYS A 207 -16.17 -1.24 1.40
N LEU A 208 -16.63 -0.01 1.62
CA LEU A 208 -16.78 0.53 2.97
C LEU A 208 -17.86 -0.27 3.69
N LYS A 209 -17.59 -0.67 4.94
CA LYS A 209 -18.60 -1.36 5.75
C LYS A 209 -19.74 -0.38 6.09
N LYS A 210 -21.01 -0.76 5.88
CA LYS A 210 -22.17 0.11 6.16
C LYS A 210 -22.17 0.58 7.62
N GLY A 211 -22.46 1.86 7.85
CA GLY A 211 -22.59 2.45 9.19
C GLY A 211 -21.29 2.88 9.88
N TYR A 212 -20.14 2.88 9.19
CA TYR A 212 -18.85 3.17 9.82
C TYR A 212 -18.57 4.67 10.03
N LYS A 213 -19.20 5.24 11.07
CA LYS A 213 -18.93 6.60 11.57
C LYS A 213 -17.43 6.85 11.78
N LEU A 214 -16.72 5.85 12.31
CA LEU A 214 -15.27 5.91 12.56
C LEU A 214 -14.44 6.23 11.31
N SER A 215 -14.80 5.70 10.13
CA SER A 215 -14.06 6.01 8.91
C SER A 215 -14.22 7.46 8.49
N LEU A 216 -15.45 7.98 8.58
CA LEU A 216 -15.75 9.38 8.31
C LEU A 216 -15.07 10.30 9.34
N ASP A 217 -15.04 9.91 10.61
CA ASP A 217 -14.39 10.68 11.67
C ASP A 217 -12.87 10.73 11.46
N ILE A 218 -12.22 9.62 11.07
CA ILE A 218 -10.79 9.63 10.69
C ILE A 218 -10.55 10.55 9.49
N VAL A 219 -11.42 10.53 8.47
CA VAL A 219 -11.32 11.43 7.31
C VAL A 219 -11.45 12.90 7.74
N LYS A 220 -12.39 13.23 8.62
CA LYS A 220 -12.54 14.59 9.17
C LYS A 220 -11.30 15.02 9.94
N LEU A 221 -10.78 14.15 10.80
CA LEU A 221 -9.58 14.44 11.58
C LEU A 221 -8.36 14.67 10.66
N ILE A 222 -8.23 13.88 9.58
CA ILE A 222 -7.20 14.14 8.55
C ILE A 222 -7.38 15.54 7.93
N LYS A 223 -8.61 15.97 7.63
CA LYS A 223 -8.85 17.33 7.08
C LYS A 223 -8.38 18.42 8.03
N GLU A 224 -8.77 18.30 9.30
CA GLU A 224 -8.45 19.28 10.34
C GLU A 224 -6.94 19.43 10.50
N VAL A 225 -6.20 18.32 10.55
CA VAL A 225 -4.73 18.31 10.72
C VAL A 225 -3.98 18.89 9.52
N TYR A 226 -4.45 18.66 8.29
CA TYR A 226 -3.77 19.16 7.10
C TYR A 226 -4.30 20.51 6.61
N ASN A 227 -5.37 21.04 7.21
CA ASN A 227 -6.14 22.20 6.76
C ASN A 227 -6.34 22.23 5.23
N LYS A 228 -6.62 21.05 4.66
CA LYS A 228 -6.69 20.84 3.21
C LYS A 228 -8.09 20.42 2.81
N ASN A 229 -8.60 21.06 1.75
CA ASN A 229 -9.81 20.58 1.10
C ASN A 229 -9.55 19.19 0.51
N ILE A 230 -10.41 18.22 0.81
CA ILE A 230 -10.31 16.86 0.27
C ILE A 230 -10.40 16.86 -1.26
N ALA A 231 -11.18 17.79 -1.84
CA ALA A 231 -11.24 17.97 -3.28
C ALA A 231 -9.85 18.33 -3.84
N ASN A 232 -9.11 19.24 -3.20
CA ASN A 232 -7.75 19.60 -3.60
C ASN A 232 -6.76 18.44 -3.41
N TYR A 233 -7.00 17.55 -2.43
CA TYR A 233 -6.27 16.30 -2.38
C TYR A 233 -6.60 15.48 -3.62
N PHE A 234 -7.86 15.10 -3.87
CA PHE A 234 -8.24 14.23 -4.99
C PHE A 234 -7.96 14.78 -6.39
N ILE A 235 -8.06 16.09 -6.62
CA ILE A 235 -7.76 16.74 -7.90
C ILE A 235 -6.26 16.64 -8.23
N ASN A 236 -5.37 16.68 -7.25
CA ASN A 236 -3.93 16.45 -7.46
C ASN A 236 -3.56 14.97 -7.60
N LEU A 237 -4.54 14.06 -7.65
CA LEU A 237 -4.34 12.60 -7.65
C LEU A 237 -4.93 11.91 -8.91
N ILE A 238 -5.53 12.68 -9.82
CA ILE A 238 -5.96 12.28 -11.17
C ILE A 238 -5.03 13.00 -12.16
#